data_AF-K1Y0W9-F1
#
_entry.id   AF-K1Y0W9-F1
#
_cell.length_a   1.000
_cell.length_b   1.000
_cell.length_c   1.000
_cell.angle_alpha   90.00
_cell.angle_beta   90.00
_cell.angle_gamma   90.00
#
_symmetry.space_group_name_H-M   'P 1'
#
loop_
_entity.id
_entity.type
_entity.pdbx_description
1 polymer ?
#
loop_
_entity_poly.entity_id
_entity_poly.type
_entity_poly.pdbx_seq_one_letter_code
_entity_poly.pdbx_strand_id
1 'polypeptide(L)'
;MEDNAKLIEKMLERVVEYGKTSFELVKLKALDKTSDVFSSLAFHSVSFVLIVSFMLFFNLGCAFWLGDILGNSSYGFFIVGGFYLLSAIVVYLFMRKWIIKRTRDFIIKRLLK
;
A
#
# COMPACT_ATOMS: atom_id res chain seq x y z
N MET A 1 11.87 43.22 43.98
CA MET A 1 10.89 42.37 43.25
C MET A 1 11.12 42.39 41.73
N GLU A 2 11.90 43.32 41.18
CA GLU A 2 12.13 43.46 39.73
C GLU A 2 13.09 42.42 39.11
N ASP A 3 14.05 41.88 39.87
CA ASP A 3 15.01 40.87 39.36
C ASP A 3 14.37 39.52 39.01
N ASN A 4 13.36 39.10 39.76
CA ASN A 4 12.69 37.82 39.54
C ASN A 4 11.84 37.84 38.26
N ALA A 5 11.28 39.01 37.90
CA ALA A 5 10.52 39.17 36.66
C ALA A 5 11.43 39.05 35.42
N LYS A 6 12.62 39.68 35.45
CA LYS A 6 13.62 39.57 34.38
C LYS A 6 14.16 38.15 34.20
N LEU A 7 14.30 37.39 35.28
CA LEU A 7 14.71 35.98 35.20
C LEU A 7 13.64 35.11 34.55
N ILE A 8 12.37 35.32 34.90
CA ILE A 8 11.24 34.60 34.30
C ILE A 8 11.15 34.92 32.80
N GLU A 9 11.31 36.19 32.41
CA GLU A 9 11.30 36.63 31.02
C GLU A 9 12.42 35.97 30.19
N LYS A 10 13.66 35.92 30.72
CA LYS A 10 14.80 35.23 30.09
C LYS A 10 14.64 33.72 29.97
N MET A 11 13.85 33.08 30.84
CA MET A 11 13.56 31.65 30.74
C MET A 11 12.43 31.38 29.74
N LEU A 12 11.41 32.23 29.72
CA LEU A 12 10.32 32.17 28.75
C LEU A 12 10.85 32.37 27.33
N GLU A 13 11.76 33.33 27.14
CA GLU A 13 12.39 33.62 25.86
C GLU A 13 13.22 32.43 25.33
N ARG A 14 14.00 31.76 26.20
CA ARG A 14 14.71 30.52 25.83
C ARG A 14 13.75 29.38 25.52
N VAL A 15 12.67 29.20 26.27
CA VAL A 15 11.66 28.14 25.99
C VAL A 15 10.96 28.39 24.65
N VAL A 16 10.67 29.66 24.32
CA VAL A 16 10.12 30.05 23.02
C VAL A 16 11.12 29.82 21.90
N GLU A 17 12.39 30.13 22.11
CA GLU A 17 13.46 29.91 21.14
C GLU A 17 13.67 28.40 20.88
N TYR A 18 13.75 27.58 21.93
CA TYR A 18 13.80 26.12 21.82
C TYR A 18 12.55 25.52 21.16
N GLY A 19 11.37 26.11 21.43
CA GLY A 19 10.11 25.74 20.78
C GLY A 19 10.13 26.04 19.29
N LYS A 20 10.69 27.20 18.90
CA LYS A 20 10.93 27.57 17.50
C LYS A 20 11.88 26.59 16.82
N THR A 21 13.03 26.28 17.44
CA THR A 21 13.99 25.33 16.89
C THR A 21 13.41 23.92 16.79
N SER A 22 12.62 23.49 17.77
CA SER A 22 11.95 22.18 17.76
C SER A 22 10.89 22.10 16.66
N PHE A 23 10.14 23.18 16.43
CA PHE A 23 9.16 23.25 15.34
C PHE A 23 9.84 23.26 13.96
N GLU A 24 10.97 23.96 13.84
CA GLU A 24 11.78 24.00 12.63
C GLU A 24 12.44 22.64 12.34
N LEU A 25 12.92 21.94 13.38
CA LEU A 25 13.42 20.57 13.31
C LEU A 25 12.31 19.58 12.88
N VAL A 26 11.10 19.70 13.42
CA VAL A 26 9.96 18.85 13.02
C VAL A 26 9.54 19.13 11.58
N LYS A 27 9.51 20.40 11.15
CA LYS A 27 9.21 20.80 9.77
C LYS A 27 10.26 20.26 8.80
N LEU A 28 11.55 20.39 9.12
CA LEU A 28 12.64 19.91 8.29
C LEU A 28 12.63 18.38 8.20
N LYS A 29 12.45 17.68 9.34
CA LYS A 29 12.38 16.22 9.41
C LYS A 29 11.12 15.66 8.76
N ALA A 30 10.00 16.39 8.80
CA ALA A 30 8.78 16.04 8.08
C ALA A 30 8.97 16.17 6.57
N LEU A 31 9.62 17.24 6.09
CA LEU A 31 9.96 17.44 4.68
C LEU A 31 10.93 16.38 4.16
N ASP A 32 11.98 16.08 4.92
CA ASP A 32 12.99 15.08 4.53
C ASP A 32 12.38 13.67 4.48
N LYS A 33 11.59 13.32 5.50
CA LYS A 33 10.88 12.04 5.57
C LYS A 33 9.77 11.91 4.54
N THR A 34 9.07 13.00 4.20
CA THR A 34 8.10 12.97 3.10
C THR A 34 8.79 12.84 1.75
N SER A 35 9.95 13.48 1.55
CA SER A 35 10.71 13.38 0.30
C SER A 35 11.26 11.96 0.07
N ASP A 36 11.79 11.31 1.11
CA ASP A 36 12.25 9.92 1.04
C ASP A 36 11.09 8.93 0.83
N VAL A 37 9.97 9.14 1.52
CA VAL A 37 8.78 8.32 1.36
C VAL A 37 8.19 8.52 -0.04
N PHE A 38 8.11 9.75 -0.55
CA PHE A 38 7.66 10.05 -1.91
C PHE A 38 8.57 9.40 -2.95
N SER A 39 9.88 9.45 -2.75
CA SER A 39 10.84 8.84 -3.69
C SER A 39 10.70 7.32 -3.70
N SER A 40 10.57 6.68 -2.53
CA SER A 40 10.33 5.22 -2.45
C SER A 40 8.97 4.81 -3.02
N LEU A 41 7.92 5.60 -2.78
CA LEU A 41 6.57 5.37 -3.27
C LEU A 41 6.48 5.61 -4.78
N ALA A 42 7.17 6.61 -5.32
CA ALA A 42 7.21 6.88 -6.75
C ALA A 42 7.87 5.70 -7.49
N PHE A 43 9.03 5.22 -7.02
CA PHE A 43 9.68 4.05 -7.59
C PHE A 43 8.81 2.78 -7.48
N HIS A 44 8.18 2.58 -6.32
CA HIS A 44 7.29 1.43 -6.13
C HIS A 44 6.03 1.53 -6.99
N SER A 45 5.45 2.73 -7.13
CA SER A 45 4.27 3.00 -7.95
C SER A 45 4.56 2.80 -9.43
N VAL A 46 5.68 3.32 -9.94
CA VAL A 46 6.10 3.10 -11.34
C VAL A 46 6.34 1.62 -11.60
N SER A 47 7.04 0.93 -10.68
CA SER A 47 7.26 -0.52 -10.80
C SER A 47 5.94 -1.30 -10.77
N PHE A 48 5.01 -0.92 -9.90
CA PHE A 48 3.69 -1.53 -9.81
C PHE A 48 2.89 -1.34 -11.10
N VAL A 49 2.83 -0.12 -11.64
CA VAL A 49 2.16 0.17 -12.92
C VAL A 49 2.78 -0.65 -14.05
N LEU A 50 4.10 -0.80 -14.09
CA LEU A 50 4.78 -1.61 -15.10
C LEU A 50 4.40 -3.09 -14.99
N ILE A 51 4.40 -3.65 -13.79
CA ILE A 51 4.00 -5.04 -13.54
C ILE A 51 2.54 -5.27 -13.94
N VAL A 52 1.64 -4.39 -13.51
CA VAL A 52 0.21 -4.47 -13.85
C VAL A 52 0.01 -4.37 -15.35
N SER A 53 0.70 -3.45 -16.03
CA SER A 53 0.63 -3.29 -17.48
C SER A 53 1.12 -4.54 -18.19
N PHE A 54 2.29 -5.08 -17.80
CA PHE A 54 2.82 -6.31 -18.34
C PHE A 54 1.83 -7.47 -18.19
N MET A 55 1.23 -7.61 -17.00
CA MET A 55 0.27 -8.66 -16.71
C MET A 55 -1.03 -8.51 -17.53
N LEU A 56 -1.46 -7.28 -17.80
CA LEU A 56 -2.61 -6.99 -18.66
C LEU A 56 -2.32 -7.37 -20.10
N PHE A 57 -1.20 -6.91 -20.67
CA PHE A 57 -0.80 -7.27 -22.03
C PHE A 57 -0.57 -8.76 -22.19
N PHE A 58 -0.02 -9.43 -21.18
CA PHE A 58 0.15 -10.88 -21.18
C PHE A 58 -1.20 -11.60 -21.26
N ASN A 59 -2.19 -11.18 -20.47
CA ASN A 59 -3.53 -11.76 -20.53
C ASN A 59 -4.24 -11.52 -21.87
N LEU A 60 -4.11 -10.31 -22.42
CA LEU A 60 -4.61 -10.02 -23.76
C LEU A 60 -3.91 -10.88 -24.82
N GLY A 61 -2.59 -11.02 -24.75
CA GLY A 61 -1.80 -11.87 -25.65
C GLY A 61 -2.22 -13.34 -25.57
N CYS A 62 -2.42 -13.88 -24.37
CA CYS A 62 -2.96 -15.23 -24.19
C CYS A 62 -4.36 -15.37 -24.80
N ALA A 63 -5.25 -14.38 -24.60
CA ALA A 63 -6.59 -14.40 -25.17
C ALA A 63 -6.57 -14.36 -26.70
N PHE A 64 -5.70 -13.54 -27.31
CA PHE A 64 -5.52 -13.49 -28.75
C PHE A 64 -4.90 -14.77 -29.31
N TRP A 65 -3.91 -15.35 -28.65
CA TRP A 65 -3.28 -16.60 -29.06
C TRP A 65 -4.27 -17.78 -29.02
N LEU A 66 -5.04 -17.90 -27.93
CA LEU A 66 -6.14 -18.86 -27.84
C LEU A 66 -7.19 -18.58 -28.92
N GLY A 67 -7.52 -17.30 -29.16
CA GLY A 67 -8.47 -16.90 -30.19
C GLY A 67 -8.04 -17.26 -31.61
N ASP A 68 -6.74 -17.13 -31.92
CA ASP A 68 -6.15 -17.46 -33.22
C ASP A 68 -6.16 -18.97 -33.48
N ILE A 69 -5.80 -19.78 -32.47
CA ILE A 69 -5.89 -21.25 -32.56
C ILE A 69 -7.33 -21.71 -32.80
N LEU A 70 -8.30 -21.04 -32.20
CA LEU A 70 -9.72 -21.34 -32.38
C LEU A 70 -10.33 -20.70 -33.66
N GLY A 71 -9.53 -19.95 -34.43
CA GLY A 71 -9.95 -19.31 -35.69
C GLY A 71 -10.90 -18.12 -35.52
N ASN A 72 -11.19 -17.70 -34.29
CA ASN A 72 -11.99 -16.52 -33.99
C ASN A 72 -11.67 -15.99 -32.58
N SER A 73 -11.21 -14.73 -32.54
CA SER A 73 -10.82 -14.04 -31.31
C SER A 73 -11.90 -14.00 -30.24
N SER A 74 -13.19 -14.00 -30.60
CA SER A 74 -14.31 -14.05 -29.65
C SER A 74 -14.28 -15.30 -28.77
N TYR A 75 -13.87 -16.46 -29.30
CA TYR A 75 -13.76 -17.68 -28.49
C TYR A 75 -12.57 -17.63 -27.52
N GLY A 76 -11.46 -16.99 -27.91
CA GLY A 76 -10.32 -16.78 -27.03
C GLY A 76 -10.70 -15.99 -25.77
N PHE A 77 -11.44 -14.90 -25.94
CA PHE A 77 -11.98 -14.13 -24.80
C PHE A 77 -13.00 -14.93 -23.99
N PHE A 78 -13.84 -15.74 -24.64
CA PHE A 78 -14.85 -16.55 -23.94
C PHE A 78 -14.21 -17.64 -23.06
N ILE A 79 -13.14 -18.29 -23.55
CA ILE A 79 -12.38 -19.30 -22.78
C ILE A 79 -11.65 -18.64 -21.61
N VAL A 80 -10.95 -17.53 -21.83
CA VAL A 80 -10.24 -16.83 -20.76
C VAL A 80 -11.23 -16.29 -19.72
N GLY A 81 -12.35 -15.70 -20.15
CA GLY A 81 -13.43 -15.26 -19.27
C GLY A 81 -14.07 -16.41 -18.48
N GLY A 82 -14.32 -17.54 -19.14
CA GLY A 82 -14.84 -18.75 -18.50
C GLY A 82 -13.86 -19.32 -17.46
N PHE A 83 -12.55 -19.31 -17.77
CA PHE A 83 -11.51 -19.69 -16.82
C PHE A 83 -11.47 -18.76 -15.60
N TYR A 84 -11.62 -17.45 -15.79
CA TYR A 84 -11.73 -16.50 -14.69
C TYR A 84 -12.99 -16.71 -13.85
N LEU A 85 -14.12 -17.01 -14.48
CA LEU A 85 -15.35 -17.32 -13.76
C LEU A 85 -15.22 -18.62 -12.94
N LEU A 86 -14.65 -19.66 -13.54
CA LEU A 86 -14.44 -20.94 -12.88
C LEU A 86 -13.47 -20.81 -11.70
N SER A 87 -12.34 -20.11 -11.90
CA SER A 87 -11.38 -19.82 -10.83
C SER A 87 -12.02 -18.99 -9.71
N ALA A 88 -12.87 -18.00 -10.03
CA ALA A 88 -13.61 -17.23 -9.02
C ALA A 88 -14.54 -18.13 -8.18
N ILE A 89 -15.24 -19.08 -8.80
CA ILE A 89 -16.09 -20.06 -8.09
C ILE A 89 -15.24 -20.95 -7.19
N VAL A 90 -14.14 -21.50 -7.70
CA VAL A 90 -13.22 -22.35 -6.93
C VAL A 90 -12.67 -21.58 -5.73
N VAL A 91 -12.19 -20.35 -5.95
CA VAL A 91 -11.70 -19.48 -4.88
C VAL A 91 -12.83 -19.20 -3.88
N TYR A 92 -14.03 -18.84 -4.31
CA TYR A 92 -15.14 -18.57 -3.39
C TYR A 92 -15.44 -19.77 -2.47
N LEU A 93 -15.48 -20.98 -3.01
CA LEU A 93 -15.73 -22.20 -2.24
C LEU A 93 -14.57 -22.54 -1.30
N PHE A 94 -13.32 -22.41 -1.77
CA PHE A 94 -12.13 -22.80 -1.02
C PHE A 94 -11.72 -21.74 0.01
N MET A 95 -11.65 -20.47 -0.38
CA MET A 95 -11.34 -19.35 0.51
C MET A 95 -12.37 -19.21 1.61
N ARG A 96 -13.67 -19.41 1.37
CA ARG A 96 -14.65 -19.33 2.47
C ARG A 96 -14.30 -20.30 3.60
N LYS A 97 -13.87 -21.52 3.28
CA LYS A 97 -13.43 -22.49 4.29
C LYS A 97 -12.04 -22.15 4.87
N TRP A 98 -11.11 -21.73 4.03
CA TRP A 98 -9.71 -21.53 4.42
C TRP A 98 -9.48 -20.24 5.21
N ILE A 99 -10.05 -19.12 4.79
CA ILE A 99 -9.98 -17.83 5.48
C ILE A 99 -10.62 -17.92 6.85
N ILE A 100 -11.83 -18.48 6.96
CA ILE A 100 -12.50 -18.57 8.27
C ILE A 100 -11.66 -19.40 9.25
N LYS A 101 -11.12 -20.55 8.80
CA LYS A 101 -10.30 -21.42 9.66
C LYS A 101 -8.97 -20.75 10.06
N ARG A 102 -8.25 -20.14 9.11
CA ARG A 102 -6.97 -19.47 9.36
C ARG A 102 -7.14 -18.27 10.30
N THR A 103 -8.20 -17.48 10.11
CA THR A 103 -8.45 -16.29 10.93
C THR A 103 -8.84 -16.69 12.35
N ARG A 104 -9.64 -17.74 12.52
CA ARG A 104 -10.00 -18.28 13.84
C ARG A 104 -8.78 -18.77 14.61
N ASP A 105 -7.92 -19.57 13.98
CA ASP A 105 -6.71 -20.08 14.64
C ASP A 105 -5.73 -18.94 14.98
N PHE A 106 -5.64 -17.91 14.14
CA PHE A 106 -4.79 -16.75 14.39
C PHE A 106 -5.30 -15.88 15.55
N ILE A 107 -6.62 -15.67 15.62
CA ILE A 107 -7.27 -14.94 16.73
C ILE A 107 -7.15 -15.73 18.03
N ILE A 108 -7.42 -17.04 18.01
CA ILE A 108 -7.31 -17.92 19.18
C ILE A 108 -5.86 -17.93 19.71
N LYS A 109 -4.85 -18.03 18.83
CA LYS A 109 -3.44 -17.93 19.24
C LYS A 109 -3.03 -16.57 19.80
N ARG A 110 -3.68 -15.48 19.38
CA ARG A 110 -3.41 -14.14 19.93
C ARG A 110 -4.12 -13.90 21.27
N LEU A 111 -5.25 -14.54 21.52
CA LEU A 111 -6.02 -14.39 22.76
C LEU A 111 -5.58 -15.35 23.88
N LEU A 112 -5.01 -16.51 23.54
CA LEU A 112 -4.45 -17.47 24.50
C LEU A 112 -2.99 -17.18 24.90
N LYS A 113 -2.45 -16.00 24.53
CA LYS A 113 -1.15 -15.50 24.95
C LYS A 113 -1.33 -14.20 25.70
#